data_AF-A0A848VK23-F1
#
_entry.id   AF-A0A848VK23-F1
#
_cell.length_a   1.000
_cell.length_b   1.000
_cell.length_c   1.000
_cell.angle_alpha   90.00
_cell.angle_beta   90.00
_cell.angle_gamma   90.00
#
_symmetry.space_group_name_H-M   'P 1'
#
loop_
_entity.id
_entity.type
_entity.pdbx_description
1 polymer ?
#
loop_
_entity_poly.entity_id
_entity_poly.type
_entity_poly.pdbx_seq_one_letter_code
_entity_poly.pdbx_strand_id
1 'polypeptide(L)'
;MLEFTAAARNVHSQYGEDGVLAWTLDQLGISSGSFVEFGAWDGVHLSNCRYLFEQGWRGCLIEGDSDRFRDLERTYHGETRAKLVCAFVETSGVNSLDSLLERAGIESVDLASIDIDSDDYAVWKSLTRFRPRVVIIEYNPTIPFDTRYVNPPGKNRGNSALSLVELGLEKGYDLVAGTRGNLVFVDSNDRPTKLDAISLQSLKDAVGGGFRFFFGMDGTFLREAGHTIRETEVYRVPWTDYMAAQPLPRFLRHFDSRSRLKKIVGAVLLLITRPFSAIRMAQDQRTNPRPAERQIYEEEIGGGPDPQV
;
A
#
# COMPACT_ATOMS: atom_id res chain seq x y z
N MET A 1 12.62 -12.88 16.47
CA MET A 1 11.26 -12.35 16.21
C MET A 1 11.33 -10.87 16.50
N LEU A 2 10.88 -10.00 15.58
CA LEU A 2 10.97 -8.54 15.77
C LEU A 2 10.05 -8.13 16.94
N GLU A 3 10.52 -7.25 17.83
CA GLU A 3 9.80 -6.95 19.08
C GLU A 3 8.38 -6.44 18.85
N PHE A 4 8.17 -5.59 17.85
CA PHE A 4 6.85 -5.05 17.52
C PHE A 4 5.83 -6.14 17.17
N THR A 5 6.26 -7.29 16.62
CA THR A 5 5.32 -8.37 16.25
C THR A 5 4.69 -9.01 17.48
N ALA A 6 5.40 -9.05 18.61
CA ALA A 6 4.86 -9.55 19.87
C ALA A 6 3.87 -8.56 20.52
N ALA A 7 3.95 -7.28 20.16
CA ALA A 7 3.05 -6.24 20.65
C ALA A 7 1.72 -6.17 19.87
N ALA A 8 1.65 -6.76 18.67
CA ALA A 8 0.49 -6.67 17.79
C ALA A 8 -0.81 -7.08 18.48
N ARG A 9 -1.81 -6.20 18.45
CA ARG A 9 -3.13 -6.39 19.06
C ARG A 9 -4.17 -5.57 18.32
N ASN A 10 -5.39 -6.11 18.21
CA ASN A 10 -6.56 -5.39 17.68
C ASN A 10 -7.53 -5.08 18.81
N VAL A 11 -7.69 -3.80 19.12
CA VAL A 11 -8.82 -3.28 19.89
C VAL A 11 -9.87 -2.73 18.93
N HIS A 12 -9.41 -1.87 18.00
CA HIS A 12 -10.22 -1.23 16.96
C HIS A 12 -9.64 -1.45 15.55
N SER A 13 -8.32 -1.65 15.43
CA SER A 13 -7.62 -1.79 14.16
C SER A 13 -7.71 -3.20 13.54
N GLN A 14 -7.20 -3.36 12.31
CA GLN A 14 -7.40 -4.57 11.51
C GLN A 14 -6.32 -5.65 11.67
N TYR A 15 -5.03 -5.28 11.68
CA TYR A 15 -3.88 -6.20 11.57
C TYR A 15 -2.82 -6.02 12.65
N GLY A 16 -3.17 -5.43 13.79
CA GLY A 16 -2.35 -5.34 14.99
C GLY A 16 -1.85 -3.94 15.31
N GLU A 17 -2.28 -2.94 14.54
CA GLU A 17 -1.82 -1.55 14.58
C GLU A 17 -1.96 -0.94 15.98
N ASP A 18 -3.06 -1.19 16.71
CA ASP A 18 -3.23 -0.63 18.07
C ASP A 18 -2.05 -1.00 18.98
N GLY A 19 -1.64 -2.27 18.93
CA GLY A 19 -0.53 -2.79 19.73
C GLY A 19 0.84 -2.33 19.22
N VAL A 20 1.04 -2.33 17.90
CA VAL A 20 2.29 -1.86 17.28
C VAL A 20 2.52 -0.37 17.56
N LEU A 21 1.49 0.47 17.41
CA LEU A 21 1.56 1.90 17.73
C LEU A 21 1.81 2.14 19.22
N ALA A 22 1.11 1.44 20.11
CA ALA A 22 1.35 1.55 21.54
C ALA A 22 2.80 1.20 21.91
N TRP A 23 3.36 0.13 21.31
CA TRP A 23 4.77 -0.22 21.48
C TRP A 23 5.71 0.84 20.92
N THR A 24 5.45 1.36 19.70
CA THR A 24 6.28 2.41 19.10
C THR A 24 6.30 3.66 19.99
N LEU A 25 5.15 4.10 20.49
CA LEU A 25 5.04 5.27 21.37
C LEU A 25 5.75 5.05 22.71
N ASP A 26 5.68 3.85 23.30
CA ASP A 26 6.45 3.47 24.49
C ASP A 26 7.96 3.53 24.24
N GLN A 27 8.43 3.04 23.08
CA GLN A 27 9.84 3.15 22.71
C GLN A 27 10.29 4.62 22.61
N LEU A 28 9.42 5.51 22.15
CA LEU A 28 9.66 6.95 22.07
C LEU A 28 9.46 7.70 23.41
N GLY A 29 8.95 7.03 24.45
CA GLY A 29 8.60 7.66 25.71
C GLY A 29 7.42 8.64 25.61
N ILE A 30 6.51 8.43 24.66
CA ILE A 30 5.34 9.29 24.40
C ILE A 30 4.11 8.63 25.02
N SER A 31 3.53 9.26 26.05
CA SER A 31 2.33 8.78 26.74
C SER A 31 1.06 9.59 26.42
N SER A 32 1.22 10.80 25.88
CA SER A 32 0.13 11.69 25.50
C SER A 32 0.52 12.51 24.29
N GLY A 33 -0.46 12.89 23.47
CA GLY A 33 -0.23 13.71 22.31
C GLY A 33 -1.50 13.98 21.51
N SER A 34 -1.27 14.38 20.27
CA SER A 34 -2.29 14.66 19.26
C SER A 34 -2.10 13.78 18.03
N PHE A 35 -3.21 13.35 17.42
CA PHE A 35 -3.16 12.65 16.15
C PHE A 35 -4.00 13.33 15.08
N VAL A 36 -3.69 13.05 13.83
CA VAL A 36 -4.61 13.21 12.70
C VAL A 36 -4.89 11.85 12.08
N GLU A 37 -6.15 11.59 11.76
CA GLU A 37 -6.59 10.43 10.98
C GLU A 37 -7.55 10.93 9.90
N PHE A 38 -7.32 10.54 8.66
CA PHE A 38 -8.17 10.91 7.53
C PHE A 38 -8.53 9.67 6.71
N GLY A 39 -9.79 9.61 6.26
CA GLY A 39 -10.45 8.32 5.97
C GLY A 39 -11.13 7.73 7.20
N ALA A 40 -11.53 8.58 8.16
CA ALA A 40 -11.90 8.17 9.51
C ALA A 40 -13.20 7.36 9.61
N TRP A 41 -14.08 7.39 8.60
CA TRP A 41 -15.43 6.85 8.64
C TRP A 41 -16.21 7.23 9.91
N ASP A 42 -16.44 6.30 10.84
CA ASP A 42 -17.16 6.53 12.11
C ASP A 42 -16.21 6.84 13.29
N GLY A 43 -14.90 6.83 13.01
CA GLY A 43 -13.80 7.03 13.95
C GLY A 43 -13.62 5.90 14.96
N VAL A 44 -14.16 4.70 14.66
CA VAL A 44 -14.02 3.49 15.50
C VAL A 44 -13.65 2.30 14.64
N HIS A 45 -14.43 2.01 13.62
CA HIS A 45 -14.27 0.83 12.79
C HIS A 45 -12.95 0.88 12.02
N LEU A 46 -12.04 -0.04 12.34
CA LEU A 46 -10.70 -0.15 11.74
C LEU A 46 -9.83 1.10 11.95
N SER A 47 -10.18 1.99 12.87
CA SER A 47 -9.37 3.17 13.18
C SER A 47 -8.05 2.76 13.82
N ASN A 48 -6.96 3.36 13.35
CA ASN A 48 -5.63 3.21 13.94
C ASN A 48 -5.43 4.12 15.17
N CYS A 49 -6.29 5.13 15.34
CA CYS A 49 -6.15 6.15 16.37
C CYS A 49 -7.17 6.04 17.51
N ARG A 50 -8.23 5.24 17.35
CA ARG A 50 -9.30 5.13 18.34
C ARG A 50 -8.79 4.67 19.71
N TYR A 51 -7.89 3.68 19.75
CA TYR A 51 -7.31 3.23 21.01
C TYR A 51 -6.56 4.37 21.73
N LEU A 52 -5.77 5.17 21.00
CA LEU A 52 -5.05 6.32 21.56
C LEU A 52 -6.01 7.38 22.09
N PHE A 53 -7.10 7.62 21.37
CA PHE A 53 -8.15 8.53 21.80
C PHE A 53 -8.76 8.13 23.16
N GLU A 54 -9.00 6.84 23.36
CA GLU A 54 -9.46 6.26 24.62
C GLU A 54 -8.41 6.36 25.74
N GLN A 55 -7.12 6.42 25.40
CA GLN A 55 -6.02 6.71 26.34
C GLN A 55 -5.83 8.20 26.66
N GLY A 56 -6.72 9.08 26.19
CA GLY A 56 -6.69 10.50 26.53
C GLY A 56 -6.09 11.42 25.46
N TRP A 57 -5.64 10.88 24.31
CA TRP A 57 -5.11 11.69 23.22
C TRP A 57 -6.17 12.62 22.63
N ARG A 58 -5.70 13.69 21.97
CA ARG A 58 -6.52 14.60 21.17
C ARG A 58 -6.45 14.18 19.71
N GLY A 59 -7.53 14.36 18.96
CA GLY A 59 -7.62 13.90 17.58
C GLY A 59 -8.16 14.96 16.64
N CYS A 60 -7.62 15.01 15.43
CA CYS A 60 -8.26 15.61 14.27
C CYS A 60 -8.70 14.48 13.33
N LEU A 61 -10.01 14.23 13.21
CA LEU A 61 -10.57 13.18 12.37
C LEU A 61 -11.21 13.82 11.14
N ILE A 62 -10.79 13.35 9.96
CA ILE A 62 -11.24 13.88 8.67
C ILE A 62 -11.94 12.76 7.89
N GLU A 63 -13.17 13.03 7.44
CA GLU A 63 -13.94 12.11 6.59
C GLU A 63 -14.57 12.88 5.43
N GLY A 64 -14.43 12.36 4.21
CA GLY A 64 -14.85 13.05 2.99
C GLY A 64 -16.30 12.77 2.61
N ASP A 65 -16.80 11.57 2.90
CA ASP A 65 -18.18 11.19 2.64
C ASP A 65 -19.10 11.77 3.71
N SER A 66 -20.09 12.57 3.29
CA SER A 66 -20.96 13.28 4.23
C SER A 66 -21.87 12.38 5.05
N ASP A 67 -22.20 11.18 4.56
CA ASP A 67 -23.03 10.24 5.31
C ASP A 67 -22.20 9.55 6.39
N ARG A 68 -20.98 9.10 6.04
CA ARG A 68 -20.00 8.58 6.99
C ARG A 68 -19.59 9.62 8.03
N PHE A 69 -19.41 10.87 7.62
CA PHE A 69 -19.11 11.97 8.54
C PHE A 69 -20.22 12.17 9.59
N ARG A 70 -21.49 11.94 9.26
CA ARG A 70 -22.56 11.97 10.28
C ARG A 70 -22.43 10.82 11.28
N ASP A 71 -21.91 9.68 10.87
CA ASP A 71 -21.59 8.59 11.80
C ASP A 71 -20.50 9.04 12.77
N LEU A 72 -19.44 9.66 12.25
CA LEU A 72 -18.35 10.27 13.04
C LEU A 72 -18.87 11.30 14.06
N GLU A 73 -19.73 12.23 13.62
CA GLU A 73 -20.34 13.23 14.50
C GLU A 73 -21.15 12.59 15.62
N ARG A 74 -21.89 11.51 15.33
CA ARG A 74 -22.63 10.77 16.36
C ARG A 74 -21.69 10.07 17.34
N THR A 75 -20.61 9.45 16.86
CA THR A 75 -19.61 8.80 17.70
C THR A 75 -18.95 9.78 18.68
N TYR A 76 -18.61 10.99 18.21
CA TYR A 76 -17.87 12.00 18.98
C TYR A 76 -18.77 13.12 19.52
N HIS A 77 -20.08 12.91 19.59
CA HIS A 77 -21.03 13.91 20.06
C HIS A 77 -20.69 14.37 21.50
N GLY A 78 -20.41 15.66 21.65
CA GLY A 78 -20.08 16.27 22.95
C GLY A 78 -18.62 16.07 23.39
N GLU A 79 -17.78 15.44 22.58
CA GLU A 79 -16.36 15.26 22.88
C GLU A 79 -15.54 16.47 22.41
N THR A 80 -14.79 17.06 23.33
CA THR A 80 -14.05 18.31 23.09
C THR A 80 -12.61 18.09 22.66
N ARG A 81 -12.07 16.88 22.87
CA ARG A 81 -10.72 16.47 22.46
C ARG A 81 -10.65 16.08 20.98
N ALA A 82 -11.80 15.91 20.31
CA ALA A 82 -11.88 15.58 18.90
C ALA A 82 -12.26 16.81 18.07
N LYS A 83 -11.47 17.10 17.04
CA LYS A 83 -11.80 18.03 15.96
C LYS A 83 -12.26 17.18 14.77
N LEU A 84 -13.45 17.46 14.27
CA LEU A 84 -14.05 16.72 13.15
C LEU A 84 -14.10 17.63 11.92
N VAL A 85 -13.62 17.12 10.78
CA VAL A 85 -13.59 17.86 9.52
C VAL A 85 -14.22 17.04 8.41
N CYS A 86 -15.27 17.58 7.78
CA CYS A 86 -15.91 16.95 6.61
C CYS A 86 -15.22 17.41 5.33
N ALA A 87 -14.24 16.67 4.82
CA ALA A 87 -13.51 17.01 3.60
C ALA A 87 -12.80 15.79 2.99
N PHE A 88 -12.74 15.74 1.65
CA PHE A 88 -11.79 14.87 0.96
C PHE A 88 -10.41 15.51 1.03
N VAL A 89 -9.41 14.77 1.54
CA VAL A 89 -8.03 15.25 1.56
C VAL A 89 -7.46 15.22 0.14
N GLU A 90 -6.92 16.35 -0.30
CA GLU A 90 -6.31 16.51 -1.62
C GLU A 90 -4.78 16.69 -1.49
N THR A 91 -4.07 16.57 -2.61
CA THR A 91 -2.61 16.72 -2.64
C THR A 91 -2.15 18.18 -2.66
N SER A 92 -3.07 19.13 -2.87
CA SER A 92 -2.77 20.56 -2.91
C SER A 92 -4.04 21.40 -2.70
N GLY A 93 -3.88 22.72 -2.64
CA GLY A 93 -5.00 23.65 -2.53
C GLY A 93 -5.65 23.66 -1.14
N VAL A 94 -6.89 24.15 -1.09
CA VAL A 94 -7.61 24.38 0.18
C VAL A 94 -7.91 23.08 0.93
N ASN A 95 -7.99 21.95 0.23
CA ASN A 95 -8.24 20.64 0.84
C ASN A 95 -6.94 19.84 1.04
N SER A 96 -5.77 20.44 0.86
CA SER A 96 -4.52 19.83 1.32
C SER A 96 -4.55 19.58 2.84
N LEU A 97 -3.88 18.52 3.28
CA LEU A 97 -3.83 18.16 4.70
C LEU A 97 -3.30 19.31 5.57
N ASP A 98 -2.22 19.97 5.13
CA ASP A 98 -1.69 21.18 5.79
C ASP A 98 -2.78 22.26 5.97
N SER A 99 -3.54 22.56 4.90
CA SER A 99 -4.57 23.60 4.93
C SER A 99 -5.78 23.23 5.80
N LEU A 100 -6.14 21.94 5.83
CA LEU A 100 -7.24 21.43 6.65
C LEU A 100 -6.90 21.52 8.14
N LEU A 101 -5.69 21.09 8.52
CA LEU A 101 -5.20 21.14 9.89
C LEU A 101 -5.12 22.59 10.41
N GLU A 102 -4.61 23.52 9.60
CA GLU A 102 -4.56 24.94 9.96
C GLU A 102 -5.95 25.54 10.19
N ARG A 103 -6.90 25.27 9.30
CA ARG A 103 -8.28 25.76 9.47
C ARG A 103 -8.98 25.16 10.69
N ALA A 104 -8.63 23.92 11.05
CA ALA A 104 -9.11 23.27 12.25
C ALA A 104 -8.44 23.81 13.54
N GLY A 105 -7.44 24.69 13.41
CA GLY A 105 -6.69 25.25 14.53
C GLY A 105 -5.75 24.23 15.19
N ILE A 106 -5.25 23.27 14.41
CA ILE A 106 -4.26 22.30 14.87
C ILE A 106 -2.88 22.94 14.76
N GLU A 107 -2.15 22.99 15.88
CA GLU A 107 -0.82 23.61 15.95
C GLU A 107 0.31 22.60 15.74
N SER A 108 0.11 21.36 16.21
CA SER A 108 1.04 20.26 16.07
C SER A 108 0.29 18.94 15.94
N VAL A 109 0.99 17.94 15.40
CA VAL A 109 0.52 16.56 15.27
C VAL A 109 1.66 15.67 15.73
N ASP A 110 1.42 14.75 16.66
CA ASP A 110 2.42 13.77 17.10
C ASP A 110 2.35 12.49 16.28
N LEU A 111 1.14 12.10 15.87
CA LEU A 111 0.90 10.91 15.04
C LEU A 111 0.00 11.24 13.84
N ALA A 112 0.41 10.85 12.64
CA ALA A 112 -0.46 10.86 11.46
C ALA A 112 -0.80 9.44 11.02
N SER A 113 -2.09 9.14 10.94
CA SER A 113 -2.64 7.94 10.29
C SER A 113 -3.11 8.30 8.88
N ILE A 114 -2.48 7.69 7.89
CA ILE A 114 -2.68 7.93 6.46
C ILE A 114 -3.24 6.65 5.85
N ASP A 115 -4.56 6.59 5.70
CA ASP A 115 -5.27 5.40 5.24
C ASP A 115 -6.54 5.81 4.47
N ILE A 116 -6.36 6.17 3.19
CA ILE A 116 -7.46 6.61 2.31
C ILE A 116 -7.65 5.73 1.06
N ASP A 117 -7.13 4.49 1.10
CA ASP A 117 -7.24 3.49 0.05
C ASP A 117 -6.85 4.03 -1.36
N SER A 118 -5.93 4.99 -1.48
CA SER A 118 -5.69 5.69 -2.76
C SER A 118 -4.36 6.47 -2.84
N ASP A 119 -4.43 7.79 -2.73
CA ASP A 119 -3.34 8.73 -3.00
C ASP A 119 -2.46 9.00 -1.75
N ASP A 120 -2.34 8.01 -0.86
CA ASP A 120 -1.61 8.04 0.42
C ASP A 120 -0.18 8.57 0.26
N TYR A 121 0.55 8.06 -0.74
CA TYR A 121 1.89 8.53 -1.11
C TYR A 121 1.90 10.02 -1.43
N ALA A 122 0.95 10.49 -2.26
CA ALA A 122 0.94 11.85 -2.74
C ALA A 122 0.51 12.83 -1.64
N VAL A 123 -0.44 12.44 -0.78
CA VAL A 123 -0.84 13.22 0.40
C VAL A 123 0.34 13.34 1.36
N TRP A 124 1.00 12.24 1.73
CA TRP A 124 2.16 12.31 2.62
C TRP A 124 3.32 13.11 2.03
N LYS A 125 3.56 12.99 0.71
CA LYS A 125 4.55 13.80 0.01
C LYS A 125 4.25 15.29 0.10
N SER A 126 2.97 15.67 -0.07
CA SER A 126 2.51 17.07 0.01
C SER A 126 2.53 17.68 1.42
N LEU A 127 2.52 16.86 2.47
CA LEU A 127 2.56 17.31 3.85
C LEU A 127 3.94 17.91 4.17
N THR A 128 3.98 19.23 4.37
CA THR A 128 5.25 19.97 4.55
C THR A 128 5.25 20.91 5.75
N ARG A 129 4.08 21.39 6.19
CA ARG A 129 3.98 22.30 7.35
C ARG A 129 3.95 21.53 8.66
N PHE A 130 3.22 20.42 8.70
CA PHE A 130 3.24 19.52 9.86
C PHE A 130 4.30 18.44 9.70
N ARG A 131 4.98 18.11 10.80
CA ARG A 131 5.99 17.05 10.88
C ARG A 131 5.66 16.12 12.05
N PRO A 132 4.76 15.15 11.85
CA PRO A 132 4.42 14.16 12.86
C PRO A 132 5.64 13.40 13.35
N ARG A 133 5.68 13.07 14.64
CA ARG A 133 6.77 12.26 15.21
C ARG A 133 6.67 10.80 14.76
N VAL A 134 5.43 10.33 14.58
CA VAL A 134 5.08 9.00 14.07
C VAL A 134 4.16 9.15 12.87
N VAL A 135 4.42 8.39 11.81
CA VAL A 135 3.50 8.24 10.67
C VAL A 135 3.17 6.76 10.54
N ILE A 136 1.89 6.44 10.57
CA ILE A 136 1.37 5.15 10.14
C ILE A 136 0.69 5.34 8.79
N ILE A 137 1.06 4.54 7.80
CA ILE A 137 0.58 4.70 6.42
C ILE A 137 0.26 3.37 5.76
N GLU A 138 -0.90 3.33 5.10
CA GLU A 138 -1.37 2.16 4.38
C GLU A 138 -0.51 1.88 3.14
N TYR A 139 -0.21 0.60 2.90
CA TYR A 139 0.36 0.11 1.66
C TYR A 139 -0.52 -1.01 1.11
N ASN A 140 -0.52 -1.21 -0.21
CA ASN A 140 -1.21 -2.34 -0.80
C ASN A 140 -0.40 -3.64 -0.61
N PRO A 141 -0.88 -4.60 0.21
CA PRO A 141 -0.11 -5.82 0.51
C PRO A 141 -0.10 -6.85 -0.61
N THR A 142 -0.83 -6.58 -1.70
CA THR A 142 -0.83 -7.42 -2.91
C THR A 142 0.27 -7.03 -3.88
N ILE A 143 0.90 -5.87 -3.70
CA ILE A 143 2.06 -5.47 -4.48
C ILE A 143 3.30 -6.13 -3.85
N PRO A 144 4.18 -6.79 -4.64
CA PRO A 144 5.42 -7.33 -4.11
C PRO A 144 6.26 -6.25 -3.40
N PHE A 145 6.85 -6.59 -2.26
CA PHE A 145 7.62 -5.67 -1.42
C PHE A 145 8.86 -5.08 -2.13
N ASP A 146 9.35 -5.69 -3.20
CA ASP A 146 10.48 -5.23 -4.01
C ASP A 146 10.05 -4.45 -5.28
N THR A 147 8.76 -4.17 -5.43
CA THR A 147 8.23 -3.43 -6.57
C THR A 147 8.12 -1.94 -6.25
N ARG A 148 8.65 -1.07 -7.12
CA ARG A 148 8.36 0.36 -7.08
C ARG A 148 7.05 0.64 -7.81
N TYR A 149 6.05 1.08 -7.06
CA TYR A 149 4.77 1.46 -7.62
C TYR A 149 4.12 2.56 -6.79
N VAL A 150 3.83 3.68 -7.45
CA VAL A 150 3.04 4.78 -6.89
C VAL A 150 1.70 4.80 -7.62
N ASN A 151 0.62 4.88 -6.85
CA ASN A 151 -0.72 5.00 -7.38
C ASN A 151 -0.82 6.25 -8.28
N PRO A 152 -1.25 6.12 -9.55
CA PRO A 152 -1.50 7.28 -10.40
C PRO A 152 -2.67 8.10 -9.84
N PRO A 153 -2.64 9.44 -9.95
CA PRO A 153 -3.68 10.30 -9.40
C PRO A 153 -5.10 9.87 -9.79
N GLY A 154 -6.00 9.83 -8.81
CA GLY A 154 -7.41 9.46 -9.00
C GLY A 154 -7.65 7.99 -9.35
N LYS A 155 -6.67 7.11 -9.11
CA LYS A 155 -6.86 5.65 -9.12
C LYS A 155 -7.00 5.13 -7.70
N ASN A 156 -7.62 3.98 -7.55
CA ASN A 156 -7.67 3.24 -6.29
C ASN A 156 -6.95 1.90 -6.53
N ARG A 157 -5.62 1.94 -6.43
CA ARG A 157 -4.75 0.76 -6.55
C ARG A 157 -3.80 0.61 -5.36
N GLY A 158 -3.73 1.62 -4.49
CA GLY A 158 -2.77 1.71 -3.41
C GLY A 158 -1.31 1.81 -3.87
N ASN A 159 -0.42 2.01 -2.89
CA ASN A 159 1.00 2.23 -3.11
C ASN A 159 1.82 1.00 -2.68
N SER A 160 2.99 0.78 -3.29
CA SER A 160 3.88 -0.28 -2.83
C SER A 160 4.58 0.11 -1.53
N ALA A 161 4.86 -0.89 -0.69
CA ALA A 161 5.63 -0.67 0.53
C ALA A 161 7.01 -0.05 0.24
N LEU A 162 7.67 -0.49 -0.85
CA LEU A 162 8.98 0.06 -1.24
C LEU A 162 8.92 1.56 -1.54
N SER A 163 7.94 2.01 -2.33
CA SER A 163 7.82 3.42 -2.69
C SER A 163 7.49 4.29 -1.47
N LEU A 164 6.73 3.77 -0.50
CA LEU A 164 6.47 4.47 0.76
C LEU A 164 7.69 4.53 1.67
N VAL A 165 8.50 3.46 1.74
CA VAL A 165 9.78 3.49 2.46
C VAL A 165 10.75 4.49 1.85
N GLU A 166 10.87 4.51 0.52
CA GLU A 166 11.71 5.51 -0.19
C GLU A 166 11.24 6.94 0.11
N LEU A 167 9.92 7.19 0.16
CA LEU A 167 9.37 8.49 0.55
C LEU A 167 9.65 8.85 2.01
N GLY A 168 9.49 7.89 2.94
CA GLY A 168 9.80 8.11 4.35
C GLY A 168 11.25 8.55 4.54
N LEU A 169 12.19 7.85 3.90
CA LEU A 169 13.61 8.20 3.92
C LEU A 169 13.87 9.58 3.30
N GLU A 170 13.25 9.91 2.16
CA GLU A 170 13.32 11.25 1.54
C GLU A 170 12.87 12.35 2.50
N LYS A 171 11.84 12.08 3.32
CA LYS A 171 11.27 13.03 4.30
C LYS A 171 12.00 13.03 5.65
N GLY A 172 13.05 12.22 5.82
CA GLY A 172 13.81 12.11 7.06
C GLY A 172 13.07 11.32 8.14
N TYR A 173 12.46 10.20 7.76
CA TYR A 173 11.83 9.23 8.65
C TYR A 173 12.46 7.85 8.47
N ASP A 174 12.55 7.10 9.57
CA ASP A 174 13.00 5.73 9.59
C ASP A 174 11.82 4.76 9.75
N LEU A 175 11.81 3.68 8.96
CA LEU A 175 10.87 2.57 9.17
C LEU A 175 11.26 1.81 10.43
N VAL A 176 10.37 1.70 11.41
CA VAL A 176 10.66 1.02 12.70
C VAL A 176 9.76 -0.19 12.95
N ALA A 177 8.58 -0.22 12.35
CA ALA A 177 7.62 -1.31 12.49
C ALA A 177 6.64 -1.35 11.31
N GLY A 178 5.76 -2.35 11.30
CA GLY A 178 4.66 -2.42 10.35
C GLY A 178 3.76 -3.61 10.61
N THR A 179 2.59 -3.61 9.99
CA THR A 179 1.62 -4.69 10.00
C THR A 179 1.43 -5.22 8.58
N ARG A 180 0.42 -6.07 8.39
CA ARG A 180 0.06 -6.59 7.07
C ARG A 180 -0.47 -5.50 6.12
N GLY A 181 -0.98 -4.37 6.62
CA GLY A 181 -1.53 -3.30 5.79
C GLY A 181 -0.83 -1.96 5.97
N ASN A 182 -0.12 -1.75 7.08
CA ASN A 182 0.43 -0.45 7.44
C ASN A 182 1.93 -0.48 7.69
N LEU A 183 2.62 0.59 7.29
CA LEU A 183 4.02 0.87 7.66
C LEU A 183 4.04 1.89 8.78
N VAL A 184 4.97 1.74 9.74
CA VAL A 184 5.15 2.68 10.85
C VAL A 184 6.53 3.31 10.78
N PHE A 185 6.53 4.62 10.58
CA PHE A 185 7.69 5.47 10.47
C PHE A 185 7.83 6.37 11.68
N VAL A 186 9.07 6.65 12.07
CA VAL A 186 9.42 7.60 13.13
C VAL A 186 10.33 8.67 12.55
N ASP A 187 10.12 9.93 12.93
CA ASP A 187 11.04 11.02 12.57
C ASP A 187 12.46 10.68 13.04
N SER A 188 13.42 10.67 12.11
CA SER A 188 14.80 10.31 12.43
C SER A 188 15.43 11.20 13.50
N ASN A 189 14.94 12.43 13.69
CA ASN A 189 15.39 13.32 14.75
C ASN A 189 14.88 12.91 16.15
N ASP A 190 13.76 12.20 16.21
CA ASP A 190 13.11 11.77 17.47
C ASP A 190 13.40 10.31 17.81
N ARG A 191 13.93 9.52 16.87
CA ARG A 191 14.17 8.10 17.07
C ARG A 191 15.32 7.88 18.09
N PRO A 192 15.05 7.26 19.24
CA PRO A 192 16.10 6.97 20.21
C PRO A 192 17.00 5.85 19.69
N THR A 193 18.26 5.82 20.13
CA THR A 193 19.24 4.81 19.70
C THR A 193 18.86 3.38 20.05
N LYS A 194 17.98 3.17 21.04
CA LYS A 194 17.44 1.85 21.40
C LYS A 194 16.40 1.31 20.41
N LEU A 195 15.83 2.18 19.58
CA LEU A 195 14.81 1.82 18.59
C LEU A 195 15.48 1.71 17.22
N ASP A 196 15.76 0.48 16.81
CA ASP A 196 16.38 0.22 15.52
C ASP A 196 15.41 0.48 14.36
N ALA A 197 15.94 1.05 13.28
CA ALA A 197 15.27 1.04 11.99
C ALA A 197 15.30 -0.38 11.40
N ILE A 198 14.23 -0.80 10.75
CA ILE A 198 14.11 -2.13 10.15
C ILE A 198 14.22 -2.06 8.64
N SER A 199 14.71 -3.14 8.03
CA SER A 199 14.66 -3.27 6.58
C SER A 199 13.28 -3.70 6.11
N LEU A 200 12.93 -3.34 4.88
CA LEU A 200 11.68 -3.78 4.25
C LEU A 200 11.62 -5.32 4.11
N GLN A 201 12.78 -5.97 3.93
CA GLN A 201 12.87 -7.43 3.89
C GLN A 201 12.55 -8.05 5.27
N SER A 202 13.10 -7.48 6.35
CA SER A 202 12.77 -7.90 7.72
C SER A 202 11.28 -7.77 8.02
N LEU A 203 10.65 -6.68 7.56
CA LEU A 203 9.21 -6.50 7.70
C LEU A 203 8.43 -7.56 6.92
N LYS A 204 8.78 -7.81 5.65
CA LYS A 204 8.14 -8.83 4.80
C LYS A 204 8.12 -10.19 5.50
N ASP A 205 9.27 -10.61 6.02
CA ASP A 205 9.43 -11.90 6.70
C ASP A 205 8.63 -11.97 8.00
N ALA A 206 8.47 -10.84 8.69
CA ALA A 206 7.71 -10.74 9.93
C ALA A 206 6.19 -10.80 9.74
N VAL A 207 5.66 -10.17 8.70
CA VAL A 207 4.19 -10.09 8.46
C VAL A 207 3.67 -11.17 7.51
N GLY A 208 4.53 -12.09 7.07
CA GLY A 208 4.19 -13.13 6.09
C GLY A 208 3.79 -12.54 4.73
N GLY A 209 4.31 -11.35 4.42
CA GLY A 209 3.94 -10.56 3.25
C GLY A 209 4.62 -11.05 1.97
N GLY A 210 3.99 -10.75 0.83
CA GLY A 210 4.51 -11.11 -0.49
C GLY A 210 3.50 -11.89 -1.31
N PHE A 211 2.78 -11.17 -2.16
CA PHE A 211 1.97 -11.75 -3.21
C PHE A 211 2.77 -11.65 -4.51
N ARG A 212 3.08 -12.76 -5.16
CA ARG A 212 3.69 -12.74 -6.51
C ARG A 212 2.90 -13.57 -7.47
N PHE A 213 2.88 -13.12 -8.71
CA PHE A 213 2.43 -13.88 -9.86
C PHE A 213 3.53 -13.89 -10.90
N PHE A 214 3.82 -15.04 -11.50
CA PHE A 214 4.83 -15.18 -12.54
C PHE A 214 4.51 -16.35 -13.46
N PHE A 215 5.18 -16.42 -14.61
CA PHE A 215 5.04 -17.53 -15.56
C PHE A 215 6.25 -18.44 -15.51
N GLY A 216 6.01 -19.75 -15.53
CA GLY A 216 7.02 -20.75 -15.89
C GLY A 216 7.34 -20.73 -17.38
N MET A 217 8.49 -21.28 -17.76
CA MET A 217 8.93 -21.34 -19.17
C MET A 217 8.02 -22.21 -20.05
N ASP A 218 7.21 -23.07 -19.44
CA ASP A 218 6.19 -23.90 -20.09
C ASP A 218 4.85 -23.15 -20.32
N GLY A 219 4.72 -21.92 -19.82
CA GLY A 219 3.52 -21.11 -19.88
C GLY A 219 2.59 -21.25 -18.66
N THR A 220 3.00 -22.02 -17.64
CA THR A 220 2.24 -22.16 -16.40
C THR A 220 2.24 -20.84 -15.64
N PHE A 221 1.08 -20.24 -15.43
CA PHE A 221 0.96 -19.12 -14.48
C PHE A 221 1.10 -19.69 -13.07
N LEU A 222 1.82 -19.00 -12.19
CA LEU A 222 2.16 -19.46 -10.85
C LEU A 222 1.94 -18.32 -9.86
N ARG A 223 1.59 -18.67 -8.62
CA ARG A 223 1.46 -17.72 -7.52
C ARG A 223 2.38 -18.10 -6.37
N GLU A 224 3.08 -17.10 -5.82
CA GLU A 224 3.72 -17.19 -4.51
C GLU A 224 2.82 -16.55 -3.45
N ALA A 225 2.66 -17.23 -2.32
CA ALA A 225 2.09 -16.67 -1.10
C ALA A 225 2.77 -17.29 0.12
N GLY A 226 3.32 -16.47 1.02
CA GLY A 226 4.00 -16.95 2.24
C GLY A 226 5.11 -17.95 1.94
N HIS A 227 5.99 -17.62 0.98
CA HIS A 227 7.11 -18.44 0.51
C HIS A 227 6.73 -19.79 -0.12
N THR A 228 5.45 -20.05 -0.34
CA THR A 228 4.97 -21.25 -1.02
C THR A 228 4.56 -20.91 -2.44
N ILE A 229 5.16 -21.58 -3.41
CA ILE A 229 4.75 -21.50 -4.83
C ILE A 229 3.65 -22.54 -5.07
N ARG A 230 2.55 -22.11 -5.68
CA ARG A 230 1.44 -22.99 -6.04
C ARG A 230 1.08 -22.84 -7.52
N GLU A 231 0.93 -23.99 -8.18
CA GLU A 231 0.18 -24.10 -9.42
C GLU A 231 -1.30 -24.34 -9.09
N THR A 232 -2.18 -23.58 -9.70
CA THR A 232 -3.63 -23.78 -9.62
C THR A 232 -4.25 -23.58 -11.00
N GLU A 233 -5.35 -24.26 -11.29
CA GLU A 233 -6.15 -24.00 -12.50
C GLU A 233 -7.00 -22.74 -12.37
N VAL A 234 -7.27 -22.30 -11.14
CA VAL A 234 -8.11 -21.14 -10.84
C VAL A 234 -7.46 -20.26 -9.79
N TYR A 235 -7.39 -18.98 -10.10
CA TYR A 235 -6.85 -17.90 -9.29
C TYR A 235 -7.98 -17.03 -8.77
N ARG A 236 -8.01 -16.78 -7.45
CA ARG A 236 -8.85 -15.73 -6.90
C ARG A 236 -8.05 -14.44 -6.86
N VAL A 237 -8.62 -13.38 -7.42
CA VAL A 237 -8.02 -12.05 -7.33
C VAL A 237 -8.26 -11.53 -5.91
N PRO A 238 -7.22 -11.10 -5.17
CA PRO A 238 -7.38 -10.58 -3.81
C PRO A 238 -8.45 -9.48 -3.74
N TRP A 239 -9.18 -9.43 -2.63
CA TRP A 239 -10.17 -8.38 -2.34
C TRP A 239 -11.35 -8.29 -3.32
N THR A 240 -11.49 -9.29 -4.20
CA THR A 240 -12.63 -9.41 -5.12
C THR A 240 -13.15 -10.84 -5.10
N ASP A 241 -14.41 -11.01 -5.48
CA ASP A 241 -14.98 -12.34 -5.77
C ASP A 241 -14.65 -12.82 -7.18
N TYR A 242 -13.77 -12.12 -7.89
CA TYR A 242 -13.38 -12.48 -9.23
C TYR A 242 -12.42 -13.67 -9.25
N MET A 243 -12.68 -14.59 -10.18
CA MET A 243 -11.86 -15.76 -10.44
C MET A 243 -11.30 -15.69 -11.86
N ALA A 244 -10.01 -15.97 -12.01
CA ALA A 244 -9.33 -16.11 -13.29
C ALA A 244 -8.88 -17.57 -13.47
N ALA A 245 -9.05 -18.13 -14.66
CA ALA A 245 -8.49 -19.44 -14.99
C ALA A 245 -7.03 -19.31 -15.43
N GLN A 246 -6.30 -20.42 -15.39
CA GLN A 246 -5.01 -20.53 -16.09
C GLN A 246 -5.11 -20.06 -17.54
N PRO A 247 -4.25 -19.13 -17.98
CA PRO A 247 -4.32 -18.61 -19.35
C PRO A 247 -4.10 -19.68 -20.41
N LEU A 248 -3.26 -20.68 -20.11
CA LEU A 248 -2.95 -21.79 -21.01
C LEU A 248 -3.51 -23.10 -20.44
N PRO A 249 -4.32 -23.87 -21.20
CA PRO A 249 -4.78 -25.19 -20.79
C PRO A 249 -3.63 -26.14 -20.46
N ARG A 250 -3.81 -27.02 -19.46
CA ARG A 250 -2.77 -27.91 -18.94
C ARG A 250 -2.04 -28.72 -20.02
N PHE A 251 -2.76 -29.27 -21.01
CA PHE A 251 -2.16 -30.07 -22.09
C PHE A 251 -1.25 -29.26 -23.04
N LEU A 252 -1.30 -27.93 -22.99
CA LEU A 252 -0.42 -27.04 -23.74
C LEU A 252 0.73 -26.48 -22.89
N ARG A 253 0.79 -26.76 -21.58
CA ARG A 253 1.87 -26.32 -20.69
C ARG A 253 3.06 -27.26 -20.79
N HIS A 254 3.90 -27.02 -21.79
CA HIS A 254 5.18 -27.68 -21.98
C HIS A 254 6.11 -26.70 -22.67
N PHE A 255 7.42 -26.78 -22.41
CA PHE A 255 8.39 -25.92 -23.08
C PHE A 255 8.37 -26.17 -24.59
N ASP A 256 7.85 -25.21 -25.36
CA ASP A 256 7.87 -25.21 -26.82
C ASP A 256 7.70 -23.77 -27.31
N SER A 257 8.78 -23.21 -27.85
CA SER A 257 8.87 -21.84 -28.33
C SER A 257 8.19 -21.63 -29.70
N ARG A 258 7.78 -22.69 -30.40
CA ARG A 258 7.26 -22.61 -31.79
C ARG A 258 5.89 -23.24 -32.00
N SER A 259 5.15 -23.56 -30.94
CA SER A 259 3.83 -24.17 -31.06
C SER A 259 2.82 -23.27 -31.79
N ARG A 260 2.46 -23.64 -33.03
CA ARG A 260 1.36 -23.00 -33.77
C ARG A 260 0.02 -23.16 -33.06
N LEU A 261 -0.17 -24.30 -32.39
CA LEU A 261 -1.39 -24.60 -31.65
C LEU A 261 -1.59 -23.64 -30.47
N LYS A 262 -0.55 -23.36 -29.67
CA LYS A 262 -0.62 -22.37 -28.59
C LYS A 262 -1.00 -20.99 -29.10
N LYS A 263 -0.46 -20.56 -30.25
CA LYS A 263 -0.80 -19.27 -30.88
C LYS A 263 -2.27 -19.19 -31.27
N ILE A 264 -2.79 -20.25 -31.90
CA ILE A 264 -4.20 -20.32 -32.30
C ILE A 264 -5.11 -20.29 -31.07
N VAL A 265 -4.84 -21.14 -30.07
CA VAL A 265 -5.63 -21.21 -28.84
C VAL A 265 -5.61 -19.87 -28.09
N GLY A 266 -4.44 -19.24 -27.95
CA GLY A 266 -4.32 -17.92 -27.32
C GLY A 266 -5.13 -16.85 -28.05
N ALA A 267 -5.12 -16.83 -29.39
CA ALA A 267 -5.90 -15.88 -30.18
C ALA A 267 -7.42 -16.09 -30.01
N VAL A 268 -7.87 -17.35 -30.01
CA VAL A 268 -9.28 -17.69 -29.78
C VAL A 268 -9.72 -17.27 -28.38
N LEU A 269 -8.94 -17.59 -27.35
CA LEU A 269 -9.23 -17.19 -25.96
C LEU A 269 -9.28 -15.68 -25.82
N LEU A 270 -8.38 -14.93 -26.46
CA LEU A 270 -8.38 -13.48 -26.43
C LEU A 270 -9.61 -12.89 -27.13
N LEU A 271 -10.04 -13.46 -28.27
CA LEU A 271 -11.25 -13.03 -28.98
C LEU A 271 -12.50 -13.26 -28.14
N ILE A 272 -12.59 -14.39 -27.44
CA ILE A 272 -13.72 -14.71 -26.57
C ILE A 272 -13.76 -13.80 -25.34
N THR A 273 -12.60 -13.58 -24.70
CA THR A 273 -12.56 -12.89 -23.40
C THR A 273 -12.43 -11.37 -23.54
N ARG A 274 -11.81 -10.88 -24.62
CA ARG A 274 -11.49 -9.46 -24.85
C ARG A 274 -11.55 -9.10 -26.35
N PRO A 275 -12.72 -9.21 -27.01
CA PRO A 275 -12.85 -9.07 -28.47
C PRO A 275 -12.34 -7.72 -29.00
N PHE A 276 -12.62 -6.60 -28.33
CA PHE A 276 -12.13 -5.28 -28.74
C PHE A 276 -10.61 -5.14 -28.65
N SER A 277 -9.99 -5.70 -27.60
CA SER A 277 -8.54 -5.72 -27.45
C SER A 277 -7.88 -6.60 -28.50
N ALA A 278 -8.50 -7.73 -28.86
CA ALA A 278 -8.03 -8.60 -29.93
C ALA A 278 -8.02 -7.88 -31.29
N ILE A 279 -9.09 -7.13 -31.60
CA ILE A 279 -9.20 -6.33 -32.82
C ILE A 279 -8.11 -5.24 -32.84
N ARG A 280 -7.95 -4.51 -31.73
CA ARG A 280 -6.93 -3.46 -31.62
C ARG A 280 -5.51 -4.01 -31.79
N MET A 281 -5.19 -5.14 -31.15
CA MET A 281 -3.89 -5.79 -31.31
C MET A 281 -3.62 -6.19 -32.78
N ALA A 282 -4.64 -6.68 -33.49
CA ALA A 282 -4.50 -7.01 -34.90
C ALA A 282 -4.29 -5.78 -35.80
N GLN A 283 -4.80 -4.61 -35.39
CA GLN A 283 -4.54 -3.33 -36.05
C GLN A 283 -3.12 -2.82 -35.73
N ASP A 284 -2.71 -2.85 -34.46
CA ASP A 284 -1.39 -2.38 -34.01
C ASP A 284 -0.24 -3.22 -34.62
N GLN A 285 -0.41 -4.53 -34.78
CA GLN A 285 0.59 -5.37 -35.46
C GLN A 285 0.76 -5.05 -36.96
N ARG A 286 -0.23 -4.41 -37.59
CA ARG A 286 -0.12 -3.95 -38.99
C ARG A 286 0.60 -2.61 -39.10
N THR A 287 0.53 -1.78 -38.07
CA THR A 287 1.09 -0.43 -38.06
C THR A 287 2.47 -0.37 -37.39
N ASN A 288 2.77 -1.28 -36.46
CA ASN A 288 4.07 -1.38 -35.78
C ASN A 288 4.45 -2.85 -35.54
N PRO A 289 5.11 -3.52 -36.51
CA PRO A 289 5.52 -4.92 -36.35
C PRO A 289 6.53 -5.03 -35.20
N ARG A 290 6.35 -6.03 -34.33
CA ARG A 290 7.23 -6.23 -33.16
C ARG A 290 8.71 -6.27 -33.58
N PRO A 291 9.61 -5.57 -32.87
CA PRO A 291 11.04 -5.77 -33.05
C PRO A 291 11.39 -7.24 -32.75
N ALA A 292 12.44 -7.75 -33.39
CA ALA A 292 12.88 -9.13 -33.17
C ALA A 292 13.17 -9.35 -31.67
N GLU A 293 12.78 -10.49 -31.11
CA GLU A 293 12.81 -10.80 -29.66
C GLU A 293 14.16 -10.51 -28.96
N ARG A 294 15.27 -10.40 -29.71
CA ARG A 294 16.57 -9.95 -29.19
C ARG A 294 16.59 -8.50 -28.70
N GLN A 295 15.85 -7.60 -29.36
CA GLN A 295 15.90 -6.16 -29.10
C GLN A 295 15.24 -5.80 -27.76
N ILE A 296 14.20 -6.55 -27.36
CA ILE A 296 13.49 -6.37 -26.09
C ILE A 296 14.38 -6.78 -24.91
N TYR A 297 15.13 -7.88 -25.04
CA TYR A 297 16.07 -8.33 -24.00
C TYR A 297 17.24 -7.36 -23.80
N GLU A 298 17.74 -6.73 -24.87
CA GLU A 298 18.84 -5.75 -24.81
C GLU A 298 18.37 -4.38 -24.29
N GLU A 299 17.16 -3.93 -24.65
CA GLU A 299 16.59 -2.64 -24.19
C GLU A 299 16.06 -2.68 -22.74
N GLU A 300 15.52 -3.81 -22.27
CA GLU A 300 14.92 -3.92 -20.92
C GLU A 300 15.92 -4.34 -19.81
N ILE A 301 17.06 -4.95 -20.18
CA ILE A 301 18.05 -5.49 -19.22
C ILE A 301 19.45 -4.86 -19.40
N GLY A 302 19.71 -4.15 -20.51
CA GLY A 302 21.02 -3.57 -20.86
C GLY A 302 21.45 -2.32 -20.08
N GLY A 303 20.99 -2.15 -18.84
CA GLY A 303 21.35 -1.03 -17.96
C GLY A 303 22.02 -1.45 -16.64
N GLY A 304 22.56 -2.67 -16.55
CA GLY A 304 23.39 -3.08 -15.41
C GLY A 304 24.80 -2.48 -15.51
N PRO A 305 25.42 -2.05 -14.39
CA PRO A 305 26.76 -1.46 -14.43
C PRO A 305 27.78 -2.47 -14.95
N ASP A 306 28.67 -1.98 -15.81
CA ASP A 306 29.81 -2.70 -16.37
C ASP A 306 30.67 -3.28 -15.22
N PRO A 307 30.90 -4.60 -15.14
CA PRO A 307 31.71 -5.17 -14.08
C PRO A 307 33.19 -5.08 -14.47
N GLN A 308 33.79 -3.88 -14.44
CA GLN A 308 35.25 -3.73 -14.45
C GLN A 308 35.74 -2.56 -13.57
N VAL A 309 36.58 -2.95 -12.59
CA VAL A 309 37.45 -2.19 -11.66
C VAL A 309 36.82 -1.73 -10.35
#